data_AF-A0A6M3LB98-F1
#
_entry.id   AF-A0A6M3LB98-F1
#
_cell.length_a   1.000
_cell.length_b   1.000
_cell.length_c   1.000
_cell.angle_alpha   90.00
_cell.angle_beta   90.00
_cell.angle_gamma   90.00
#
_symmetry.space_group_name_H-M   'P 1'
#
loop_
_entity.id
_entity.type
_entity.pdbx_description
1 polymer ?
#
loop_
_entity_poly.entity_id
_entity_poly.type
_entity_poly.pdbx_seq_one_letter_code
_entity_poly.pdbx_strand_id
1 'polypeptide(L)' 'MYTMTDFKTKKQLKETIARGQKLRIYQPGGVFAPPEAAPDYTGKAYREGPHYPKPHTWYAEAWLEGGIIVKVK' A
#
# COMPACT_ATOMS: atom_id res chain seq x y z
N MET A 1 -0.88 0.43 6.88
CA MET A 1 -2.19 0.28 6.20
C MET A 1 -2.05 -0.48 4.87
N TYR A 2 -3.14 -1.01 4.32
CA TYR A 2 -3.13 -1.96 3.19
C TYR A 2 -2.99 -1.33 1.80
N THR A 3 -2.83 -2.19 0.81
CA THR A 3 -2.99 -1.91 -0.62
C THR A 3 -4.28 -2.57 -1.13
N MET A 4 -4.81 -2.12 -2.26
CA MET A 4 -6.00 -2.73 -2.90
C MET A 4 -5.86 -4.24 -3.18
N THR A 5 -4.62 -4.72 -3.27
CA THR A 5 -4.27 -6.15 -3.35
C THR A 5 -3.67 -6.62 -2.02
N ASP A 6 -4.07 -7.80 -1.56
CA ASP A 6 -3.50 -8.45 -0.36
C ASP A 6 -2.21 -9.23 -0.70
N PHE A 7 -1.07 -8.55 -0.57
CA PHE A 7 0.25 -9.16 -0.78
C PHE A 7 0.69 -9.97 0.43
N LYS A 8 1.06 -11.23 0.18
CA LYS A 8 1.52 -12.15 1.24
C LYS A 8 2.94 -11.85 1.70
N THR A 9 3.73 -11.20 0.84
CA THR A 9 5.11 -10.81 1.15
C THR A 9 5.43 -9.41 0.61
N LYS A 10 6.38 -8.74 1.26
CA LYS A 10 6.96 -7.48 0.74
C LYS A 10 7.58 -7.62 -0.65
N LYS A 11 8.11 -8.81 -0.99
CA LYS A 11 8.70 -9.09 -2.31
C LYS A 11 7.65 -9.01 -3.42
N GLN A 12 6.47 -9.61 -3.21
CA GLN A 12 5.37 -9.55 -4.18
C GLN A 12 4.91 -8.11 -4.44
N LEU A 13 4.82 -7.28 -3.39
CA LEU A 13 4.51 -5.85 -3.54
C LEU A 13 5.54 -5.16 -4.44
N LYS A 14 6.84 -5.34 -4.17
CA LYS A 14 7.93 -4.72 -4.95
C LYS A 14 7.91 -5.17 -6.42
N GLU A 15 7.75 -6.46 -6.67
CA GLU A 15 7.68 -7.02 -8.03
C GLU A 15 6.47 -6.47 -8.80
N THR A 16 5.34 -6.29 -8.10
CA THR A 16 4.13 -5.75 -8.72
C THR A 16 4.31 -4.29 -9.15
N ILE A 17 4.94 -3.47 -8.32
CA ILE A 17 5.29 -2.08 -8.66
C ILE A 17 6.31 -2.05 -9.80
N ALA A 18 7.33 -2.92 -9.77
CA ALA A 18 8.34 -2.99 -10.83
C ALA A 18 7.76 -3.39 -12.20
N ARG A 19 6.64 -4.14 -12.21
CA ARG A 19 5.87 -4.44 -13.43
C ARG A 19 5.02 -3.27 -13.92
N GLY A 20 5.04 -2.12 -13.25
CA GLY A 20 4.26 -0.94 -13.61
C GLY A 20 2.78 -1.01 -13.21
N GLN A 21 2.37 -1.96 -12.35
CA GLN A 21 1.00 -1.99 -11.87
C GLN A 21 0.74 -0.82 -10.92
N LYS A 22 -0.34 -0.09 -11.20
CA LYS A 22 -0.78 1.04 -10.38
C LYS A 22 -1.48 0.52 -9.13
N LEU A 23 -0.85 0.69 -7.97
CA LEU A 23 -1.40 0.29 -6.68
C LEU A 23 -1.83 1.49 -5.87
N ARG A 24 -3.07 1.45 -5.36
CA ARG A 24 -3.60 2.42 -4.42
C ARG A 24 -3.61 1.87 -3.00
N ILE A 25 -3.60 2.80 -2.07
CA ILE A 25 -3.79 2.53 -0.66
C ILE A 25 -5.24 2.10 -0.40
N TYR A 26 -5.42 1.08 0.44
CA TYR A 26 -6.72 0.58 0.86
C TYR A 26 -6.82 0.61 2.38
N GLN A 27 -7.96 1.06 2.89
CA GLN A 27 -8.32 0.94 4.30
C GLN A 27 -9.60 0.12 4.40
N PRO A 28 -9.61 -0.99 5.14
CA PRO A 28 -10.85 -1.71 5.41
C PRO A 28 -11.78 -0.87 6.29
N GLY A 29 -13.08 -0.95 6.01
CA GLY A 29 -14.13 -0.30 6.82
C GLY A 29 -14.53 1.11 6.36
N GLY A 30 -13.74 1.80 5.54
CA GLY A 30 -14.12 3.07 4.89
C GLY A 30 -14.39 4.27 5.83
N VAL A 31 -14.33 4.08 7.15
CA VAL A 31 -14.45 5.15 8.14
C VAL A 31 -13.03 5.60 8.52
N PHE A 32 -12.73 6.88 8.29
CA PHE A 32 -11.40 7.50 8.53
C PHE A 32 -10.29 7.04 7.59
N ALA A 33 -10.51 7.17 6.27
CA ALA A 33 -9.42 7.04 5.31
C ALA A 33 -8.29 8.01 5.70
N PRO A 34 -7.06 7.53 5.97
CA PRO A 34 -5.98 8.43 6.30
C PRO A 34 -5.68 9.34 5.09
N PRO A 35 -5.06 10.50 5.30
CA PRO A 35 -4.76 11.44 4.22
C PRO A 35 -4.00 10.80 3.04
N GLU A 36 -3.14 9.82 3.33
CA GLU A 36 -2.39 9.03 2.34
C GLU A 36 -3.26 8.18 1.39
N ALA A 37 -4.53 7.93 1.75
CA ALA A 37 -5.49 7.25 0.89
C ALA A 37 -6.21 8.21 -0.09
N ALA A 38 -6.01 9.52 0.02
CA ALA A 38 -6.60 10.49 -0.88
C ALA A 38 -6.13 10.23 -2.33
N PRO A 39 -7.01 10.41 -3.33
CA PRO A 39 -6.72 10.03 -4.71
C PRO A 39 -5.59 10.85 -5.35
N ASP A 40 -5.28 12.02 -4.80
CA ASP A 40 -4.28 13.00 -5.20
C ASP A 40 -3.05 13.05 -4.27
N TYR A 41 -3.02 12.19 -3.24
CA TYR A 41 -1.94 12.22 -2.25
C TYR A 41 -0.57 11.96 -2.89
N THR A 42 0.39 12.82 -2.55
CA THR A 42 1.79 12.67 -2.92
C THR A 42 2.64 12.78 -1.66
N GLY A 43 3.43 11.75 -1.36
CA GLY A 43 4.19 11.70 -0.11
C GLY A 43 4.59 10.30 0.32
N LYS A 44 4.99 10.19 1.58
CA LYS A 44 5.47 8.95 2.19
C LYS A 44 4.37 8.31 3.03
N ALA A 45 4.18 7.00 2.89
CA ALA A 45 3.24 6.20 3.68
C ALA A 45 3.86 4.85 4.09
N TYR A 46 3.20 4.11 4.98
CA TYR A 46 3.68 2.80 5.45
C TYR A 46 2.70 1.68 5.09
N ARG A 47 3.16 0.69 4.34
CA ARG A 47 2.37 -0.48 3.94
C ARG A 47 2.67 -1.68 4.82
N GLU A 48 1.65 -2.48 5.02
CA GLU A 48 1.73 -3.69 5.83
C GLU A 48 0.91 -4.80 5.19
N GLY A 49 1.24 -6.03 5.53
CA GLY A 49 0.45 -7.18 5.15
C GLY A 49 0.97 -8.47 5.77
N PRO A 50 0.30 -9.60 5.53
CA PRO A 50 -0.97 -9.73 4.80
C PRO A 50 -2.12 -8.97 5.49
N HIS A 51 -3.23 -8.74 4.78
CA HIS A 51 -4.40 -8.08 5.37
C HIS A 51 -4.98 -8.90 6.53
N TYR A 52 -5.52 -8.21 7.54
CA TYR A 52 -6.35 -8.83 8.58
C TYR A 52 -7.46 -9.69 7.93
N PRO A 53 -7.82 -10.87 8.48
CA PRO A 53 -7.50 -11.42 9.82
C PRO A 53 -6.13 -12.08 9.98
N LYS A 54 -5.27 -12.07 8.96
CA LYS A 54 -3.94 -12.70 9.06
C LYS A 54 -2.97 -11.78 9.82
N PRO A 55 -2.07 -12.34 10.66
CA PRO A 55 -1.05 -11.55 11.33
C PRO A 55 -0.13 -10.91 10.30
N HIS A 56 0.22 -9.65 10.51
CA HIS A 56 1.07 -8.90 9.57
C HIS A 56 2.51 -9.39 9.71
N THR A 57 3.05 -9.93 8.64
CA THR A 57 4.41 -10.51 8.62
C THR A 57 5.41 -9.59 7.94
N TRP A 58 4.96 -8.48 7.35
CA TRP A 58 5.83 -7.51 6.72
C TRP A 58 5.30 -6.08 6.84
N TYR A 59 6.26 -5.16 6.90
CA TYR A 59 6.05 -3.71 6.84
C TYR A 59 7.00 -3.12 5.79
N ALA A 60 6.58 -2.04 5.13
CA ALA A 60 7.34 -1.39 4.10
C ALA A 60 7.08 0.11 4.07
N GLU A 61 8.12 0.88 3.77
CA GLU A 61 7.97 2.31 3.46
C GLU A 61 7.58 2.43 1.99
N ALA A 62 6.57 3.25 1.68
CA ALA A 62 6.06 3.48 0.34
C ALA A 62 6.05 4.97 0.02
N TRP A 63 6.34 5.30 -1.23
CA TRP A 63 6.20 6.66 -1.76
C TRP A 63 5.08 6.66 -2.80
N LEU A 64 4.23 7.67 -2.69
CA LEU A 64 3.06 7.86 -3.54
C LEU A 64 3.19 9.14 -4.35
N GLU A 65 2.70 9.07 -5.57
CA GLU A 65 2.48 10.21 -6.47
C GLU A 65 1.07 10.10 -7.03
N GLY A 66 0.24 11.13 -6.82
CA GLY A 66 -1.16 11.13 -7.28
C GLY A 66 -1.97 9.91 -6.80
N GLY A 67 -1.78 9.53 -5.53
CA GLY A 67 -2.42 8.37 -4.90
C GLY A 67 -1.94 7.01 -5.40
N ILE A 68 -0.92 6.95 -6.26
CA ILE A 68 -0.33 5.70 -6.78
C ILE A 68 1.02 5.45 -6.10
N ILE A 69 1.23 4.23 -5.63
CA ILE A 69 2.52 3.80 -5.09
C ILE A 69 3.55 3.66 -6.22
N VAL A 70 4.62 4.45 -6.17
CA VAL A 70 5.69 4.47 -7.18
C VAL A 70 6.98 3.80 -6.71
N LYS A 71 7.20 3.70 -5.38
CA LYS A 71 8.42 3.13 -4.82
C LYS A 71 8.14 2.50 -3.45
N VAL A 72 8.83 1.39 -3.14
CA VAL A 72 8.76 0.71 -1.85
C VAL A 72 10.15 0.28 -1.35
N LYS A 73 10.41 0.44 -0.05
CA LYS A 73 11.65 0.02 0.64
C LYS A 73 11.40 -1.14 1.62
#